data_AF-A0A2V8TTU3-F1
#
_entry.id   AF-A0A2V8TTU3-F1
#
_cell.length_a   1.000
_cell.length_b   1.000
_cell.length_c   1.000
_cell.angle_alpha   90.00
_cell.angle_beta   90.00
_cell.angle_gamma   90.00
#
_symmetry.space_group_name_H-M   'P 1'
#
loop_
_entity.id
_entity.type
_entity.pdbx_description
1 polymer ?
#
loop_
_entity_poly.entity_id
_entity_poly.type
_entity_poly.pdbx_seq_one_letter_code
_entity_poly.pdbx_strand_id
1 'polypeptide(L)'
;MTRTAYLLFLSSCSTAIIHALIPDHWLPFVLMSRAERWSDRRAAALTGLAGSLHVLVTLLAGALTILVGSATVQGLARRTGHSLGSLIGLLLVIFGVSYGLFRHLREARVHAAAGPGAARAGDPPDGHVHAHGHLLERWFHGALTAGTLVVVIGISPCALLVPILFAASAVGAGALLAAALGFALCTIGTMVGVTLVAARGMRRLDLPFFTRYGDLISGALVSAVGLLLMLHET
;
A
#
# COMPACT_ATOMS: atom_id res chain seq x y z
N MET A 1 -21.98 -0.58 15.37
CA MET A 1 -20.52 -0.47 15.22
C MET A 1 -19.99 0.21 16.48
N THR A 2 -19.03 -0.40 17.19
CA THR A 2 -18.35 0.25 18.31
C THR A 2 -17.43 1.36 17.79
N ARG A 3 -17.10 2.36 18.62
CA ARG A 3 -16.22 3.48 18.22
C ARG A 3 -14.87 2.99 17.66
N THR A 4 -14.27 1.98 18.29
CA THR A 4 -13.01 1.37 17.85
C THR A 4 -13.15 0.70 16.48
N ALA A 5 -14.24 -0.05 16.24
CA ALA A 5 -14.50 -0.67 14.93
C ALA A 5 -14.64 0.37 13.81
N TYR A 6 -15.28 1.50 14.11
CA TYR A 6 -15.42 2.61 13.16
C TYR A 6 -14.06 3.27 12.84
N LEU A 7 -13.21 3.50 13.85
CA LEU A 7 -11.87 4.05 13.66
C LEU A 7 -10.99 3.12 12.81
N LEU A 8 -11.05 1.81 13.04
CA LEU A 8 -10.31 0.82 12.26
C LEU A 8 -10.79 0.75 10.81
N PHE A 9 -12.11 0.84 10.58
CA PHE A 9 -12.68 0.94 9.24
C PHE A 9 -12.17 2.19 8.50
N LEU A 10 -12.27 3.36 9.12
CA LEU A 10 -11.79 4.61 8.52
C LEU A 10 -10.28 4.58 8.24
N SER A 11 -9.50 4.00 9.16
CA SER A 11 -8.06 3.83 9.00
C SER A 11 -7.75 2.93 7.81
N SER A 12 -8.47 1.81 7.68
CA SER A 12 -8.33 0.89 6.55
C SER A 12 -8.61 1.58 5.21
N CYS A 13 -9.74 2.30 5.12
CA CYS A 13 -10.12 3.05 3.91
C CYS A 13 -9.10 4.16 3.58
N SER A 14 -8.66 4.93 4.59
CA SER A 14 -7.72 6.03 4.39
C SER A 14 -6.35 5.52 3.92
N THR A 15 -5.83 4.47 4.57
CA THR A 15 -4.60 3.81 4.14
C THR A 15 -4.71 3.27 2.73
N ALA A 16 -5.82 2.61 2.39
CA ALA A 16 -6.07 2.07 1.05
C ALA A 16 -6.01 3.17 -0.03
N ILE A 17 -6.72 4.28 0.19
CA ILE A 17 -6.78 5.40 -0.76
C ILE A 17 -5.40 6.05 -0.89
N ILE A 18 -4.76 6.40 0.22
CA ILE A 18 -3.47 7.10 0.22
C ILE A 18 -2.38 6.23 -0.43
N HIS A 19 -2.32 4.94 -0.09
CA HIS A 19 -1.36 4.02 -0.68
C HIS A 19 -1.62 3.82 -2.17
N ALA A 20 -2.88 3.61 -2.58
CA ALA A 20 -3.24 3.41 -3.98
C ALA A 20 -3.08 4.68 -4.84
N LEU A 21 -2.97 5.88 -4.25
CA LEU A 21 -2.65 7.11 -4.97
C LEU A 21 -1.17 7.19 -5.38
N ILE A 22 -0.29 6.40 -4.77
CA ILE A 22 1.11 6.29 -5.19
C ILE A 22 1.12 5.68 -6.60
N PRO A 23 1.85 6.26 -7.58
CA PRO A 23 1.83 5.82 -8.98
C PRO A 23 2.69 4.55 -9.21
N ASP A 24 2.62 3.58 -8.32
CA ASP A 24 3.39 2.34 -8.38
C ASP A 24 2.55 1.16 -8.96
N HIS A 25 1.27 1.05 -8.60
CA HIS A 25 0.40 -0.06 -9.03
C HIS A 25 -0.51 0.27 -10.22
N TRP A 26 -0.95 1.52 -10.39
CA TRP A 26 -1.90 1.90 -11.46
C TRP A 26 -1.20 2.49 -12.70
N LEU A 27 -0.04 3.14 -12.53
CA LEU A 27 0.67 3.80 -13.63
C LEU A 27 1.06 2.84 -14.77
N PRO A 28 1.55 1.61 -14.51
CA PRO A 28 1.87 0.68 -15.59
C PRO A 28 0.66 0.35 -16.48
N PHE A 29 -0.55 0.27 -15.91
CA PHE A 29 -1.78 0.04 -16.68
C PHE A 29 -2.13 1.22 -17.57
N VAL A 30 -1.92 2.45 -17.09
CA VAL A 30 -2.13 3.67 -17.89
C VAL A 30 -1.18 3.70 -19.09
N LEU A 31 0.10 3.41 -18.86
CA LEU A 31 1.11 3.39 -19.91
C LEU A 31 0.83 2.31 -20.96
N MET A 32 0.53 1.09 -20.50
CA MET A 32 0.18 -0.03 -21.38
C MET A 32 -1.13 0.23 -22.14
N SER A 33 -2.15 0.79 -21.48
CA SER A 33 -3.42 1.18 -22.11
C SER A 33 -3.22 2.18 -23.24
N ARG A 34 -2.24 3.09 -23.14
CA ARG A 34 -1.91 4.05 -24.21
C ARG A 34 -1.09 3.42 -25.33
N ALA A 35 -0.09 2.60 -24.99
CA ALA A 35 0.75 1.92 -25.97
C ALA A 35 -0.06 0.98 -26.87
N GLU A 36 -0.94 0.18 -26.26
CA GLU A 36 -1.78 -0.82 -26.93
C GLU A 36 -3.19 -0.30 -27.31
N ARG A 37 -3.44 1.00 -27.12
CA ARG A 37 -4.74 1.65 -27.40
C ARG A 37 -5.95 0.90 -26.83
N TRP A 38 -5.87 0.48 -25.57
CA TRP A 38 -6.98 -0.20 -24.91
C TRP A 38 -8.20 0.71 -24.78
N SER A 39 -9.39 0.10 -24.85
CA SER A 39 -10.62 0.78 -24.44
C SER A 39 -10.66 0.96 -22.93
N ASP A 40 -11.39 1.96 -22.45
CA ASP A 40 -11.59 2.22 -21.02
C ASP A 40 -12.07 0.97 -20.26
N ARG A 41 -12.95 0.17 -20.88
CA ARG A 41 -13.46 -1.07 -20.30
C ARG A 41 -12.34 -2.08 -20.08
N ARG A 42 -11.43 -2.23 -21.04
CA ARG A 42 -10.29 -3.15 -20.94
C ARG A 42 -9.29 -2.67 -19.89
N ALA A 43 -8.99 -1.37 -19.85
CA ALA A 43 -8.13 -0.79 -18.81
C ALA A 43 -8.73 -1.00 -17.41
N ALA A 44 -10.02 -0.67 -17.22
CA ALA A 44 -10.72 -0.87 -15.96
C ALA A 44 -10.77 -2.34 -15.54
N ALA A 45 -11.05 -3.27 -16.46
CA ALA A 45 -11.13 -4.69 -16.17
C ALA A 45 -9.78 -5.26 -15.73
N LEU A 46 -8.69 -4.93 -16.44
CA LEU A 46 -7.35 -5.43 -16.11
C LEU A 46 -6.82 -4.81 -14.81
N THR A 47 -6.98 -3.50 -14.62
CA THR A 47 -6.61 -2.85 -13.36
C THR A 47 -7.46 -3.37 -12.19
N GLY A 48 -8.76 -3.57 -12.40
CA GLY A 48 -9.66 -4.12 -11.38
C GLY A 48 -9.31 -5.57 -11.02
N LEU A 49 -8.91 -6.39 -11.99
CA LEU A 49 -8.43 -7.74 -11.76
C LEU A 49 -7.12 -7.74 -10.95
N ALA A 50 -6.18 -6.86 -11.30
CA ALA A 50 -4.93 -6.68 -10.56
C ALA A 50 -5.18 -6.20 -9.13
N GLY A 51 -6.06 -5.20 -8.95
CA GLY A 51 -6.47 -4.71 -7.63
C GLY A 51 -7.17 -5.78 -6.81
N SER A 52 -7.99 -6.63 -7.42
CA SER A 52 -8.64 -7.76 -6.74
C SER A 52 -7.63 -8.81 -6.28
N LEU A 53 -6.65 -9.13 -7.13
CA LEU A 53 -5.55 -10.05 -6.78
C LEU A 53 -4.69 -9.47 -5.65
N HIS A 54 -4.34 -8.18 -5.72
CA HIS A 54 -3.62 -7.44 -4.68
C HIS A 54 -4.35 -7.50 -3.33
N VAL A 55 -5.65 -7.21 -3.33
CA VAL A 55 -6.49 -7.31 -2.13
C VAL A 55 -6.50 -8.74 -1.60
N LEU A 56 -6.71 -9.73 -2.46
CA LEU A 56 -6.75 -11.13 -2.05
C LEU A 56 -5.44 -11.57 -1.38
N VAL A 57 -4.29 -11.30 -2.01
CA VAL A 57 -2.97 -11.65 -1.45
C VAL A 57 -2.73 -10.93 -0.12
N THR A 58 -3.14 -9.66 -0.03
CA THR A 58 -3.04 -8.89 1.23
C THR A 58 -3.91 -9.47 2.34
N LEU A 59 -5.16 -9.85 2.03
CA LEU A 59 -6.07 -10.47 2.99
C LEU A 59 -5.56 -11.85 3.45
N LEU A 60 -4.99 -12.65 2.54
CA LEU A 60 -4.36 -13.92 2.88
C LEU A 60 -3.15 -13.73 3.81
N ALA A 61 -2.28 -12.76 3.52
CA ALA A 61 -1.16 -12.41 4.39
C ALA A 61 -1.63 -11.91 5.77
N GLY A 62 -2.69 -11.10 5.80
CA GLY A 62 -3.35 -10.65 7.03
C GLY A 62 -3.92 -11.82 7.85
N ALA A 63 -4.65 -12.73 7.20
CA ALA A 63 -5.21 -13.92 7.83
C ALA A 63 -4.10 -14.82 8.41
N LEU A 64 -3.02 -15.05 7.67
CA LEU A 64 -1.85 -15.80 8.16
C LEU A 64 -1.25 -15.12 9.39
N THR A 65 -1.12 -13.79 9.38
CA THR A 65 -0.60 -13.03 10.52
C THR A 65 -1.52 -13.12 11.74
N ILE A 66 -2.84 -13.09 11.55
CA ILE A 66 -3.82 -13.28 12.62
C ILE A 66 -3.69 -14.69 13.23
N LEU A 67 -3.57 -15.71 12.38
CA LEU A 67 -3.44 -17.10 12.83
C LEU A 67 -2.15 -17.32 13.64
N VAL A 68 -1.01 -16.84 13.14
CA VAL A 68 0.29 -17.01 13.78
C VAL A 68 0.46 -16.10 14.99
N GLY A 69 0.05 -14.83 14.86
CA GLY A 69 0.29 -13.79 15.86
C GLY A 69 -0.64 -13.85 17.07
N SER A 70 -1.88 -14.34 16.91
CA SER A 70 -2.86 -14.37 18.01
C SER A 70 -2.41 -15.25 19.17
N ALA A 71 -1.83 -16.43 18.89
CA ALA A 71 -1.29 -17.32 19.91
C ALA A 71 -0.11 -16.68 20.67
N THR A 72 0.80 -16.00 19.96
CA THR A 72 1.97 -15.35 20.54
C THR A 72 1.59 -14.14 21.42
N VAL A 73 0.70 -13.28 20.92
CA VAL A 73 0.26 -12.07 21.63
C VAL A 73 -0.56 -12.42 22.88
N GLN A 74 -1.44 -13.43 22.81
CA GLN A 74 -2.16 -13.92 23.99
C GLN A 74 -1.23 -14.56 25.03
N GLY A 75 -0.17 -15.25 24.59
CA GLY A 75 0.88 -15.76 25.47
C GLY A 75 1.62 -14.64 26.21
N LEU A 76 1.95 -13.56 25.49
CA LEU A 76 2.68 -12.42 26.04
C LEU A 76 1.82 -11.58 27.00
N ALA A 77 0.56 -11.30 26.65
CA ALA A 77 -0.39 -10.60 27.52
C ALA A 77 -0.55 -11.31 28.88
N ARG A 78 -0.68 -12.65 28.87
CA ARG A 78 -0.77 -13.45 30.11
C ARG A 78 0.49 -13.38 30.98
N ARG A 79 1.68 -13.27 30.38
CA ARG A 79 2.95 -13.21 31.11
C ARG A 79 3.28 -11.81 31.63
N THR A 80 2.83 -10.77 30.93
CA THR A 80 3.18 -9.37 31.23
C THR A 80 2.07 -8.61 31.96
N GLY A 81 0.87 -9.17 32.08
CA GLY A 81 -0.27 -8.53 32.73
C GLY A 81 -0.85 -7.32 31.99
N HIS A 82 -0.33 -6.99 30.80
CA HIS A 82 -0.80 -5.87 29.98
C HIS A 82 -2.05 -6.24 29.17
N SER A 83 -2.90 -5.26 28.85
CA SER A 83 -4.07 -5.48 28.02
C SER A 83 -3.68 -5.86 26.59
N LEU A 84 -4.52 -6.70 25.96
CA LEU A 84 -4.30 -7.18 24.59
C LEU A 84 -4.34 -6.01 23.59
N GLY A 85 -5.19 -5.02 23.84
CA GLY A 85 -5.25 -3.78 23.06
C GLY A 85 -3.99 -2.92 23.16
N SER A 86 -3.41 -2.78 24.35
CA SER A 86 -2.14 -2.04 24.53
C SER A 86 -0.97 -2.72 23.82
N LEU A 87 -0.90 -4.05 23.83
CA LEU A 87 0.12 -4.81 23.08
C LEU A 87 -0.03 -4.64 21.56
N ILE A 88 -1.27 -4.72 21.07
CA ILE A 88 -1.59 -4.53 19.65
C ILE A 88 -1.23 -3.11 19.20
N GLY A 89 -1.59 -2.09 19.97
CA GLY A 89 -1.25 -0.70 19.68
C GLY A 89 0.26 -0.47 19.63
N LEU A 90 1.02 -1.06 20.56
CA LEU A 90 2.48 -0.98 20.56
C LEU A 90 3.10 -1.63 19.30
N LEU A 91 2.61 -2.81 18.92
CA LEU A 91 3.08 -3.50 17.71
C LEU A 91 2.78 -2.69 16.43
N LEU A 92 1.61 -2.07 16.34
CA LEU A 92 1.23 -1.16 15.25
C LEU A 92 2.17 0.04 15.15
N VAL A 93 2.49 0.67 16.29
CA VAL A 93 3.42 1.81 16.34
C VAL A 93 4.81 1.38 15.86
N ILE A 94 5.35 0.29 16.42
CA ILE A 94 6.67 -0.24 16.05
C ILE A 94 6.71 -0.56 14.55
N PHE A 95 5.70 -1.26 14.03
CA PHE A 95 5.62 -1.62 12.62
C PHE A 95 5.55 -0.40 11.70
N GLY A 96 4.67 0.57 11.99
CA GLY A 96 4.53 1.77 11.16
C GLY A 96 5.80 2.61 11.11
N VAL A 97 6.48 2.79 12.26
CA VAL A 97 7.75 3.53 12.35
C VAL A 97 8.86 2.79 11.62
N SER A 98 9.01 1.48 11.88
CA SER A 98 10.07 0.68 11.27
C SER A 98 9.88 0.51 9.76
N TYR A 99 8.65 0.34 9.27
CA TYR A 99 8.35 0.30 7.84
C TYR A 99 8.67 1.64 7.17
N GLY A 100 8.15 2.75 7.71
CA GLY A 100 8.40 4.09 7.16
C GLY A 100 9.90 4.43 7.13
N LEU A 101 10.61 4.14 8.22
CA LEU A 101 12.05 4.38 8.32
C LEU A 101 12.86 3.45 7.41
N PHE A 102 12.55 2.16 7.35
CA PHE A 102 13.26 1.20 6.50
C PHE A 102 13.15 1.57 5.02
N ARG A 103 11.95 1.94 4.56
CA ARG A 103 11.74 2.34 3.17
C ARG A 103 12.47 3.64 2.84
N HIS A 104 12.37 4.64 3.71
CA HIS A 104 13.05 5.92 3.56
C HIS A 104 14.59 5.76 3.52
N LEU A 105 15.15 4.92 4.40
CA LEU A 105 16.58 4.61 4.41
C LEU A 105 17.02 3.79 3.20
N ARG A 106 16.18 2.87 2.71
CA ARG A 106 16.48 2.07 1.52
C ARG A 106 16.49 2.93 0.26
N GLU A 107 15.56 3.86 0.13
CA GLU A 107 15.53 4.85 -0.96
C GLU A 107 16.75 5.78 -0.90
N ALA A 108 17.10 6.28 0.28
CA ALA A 108 18.31 7.08 0.47
C ALA A 108 19.59 6.32 0.09
N ARG A 109 19.67 5.02 0.40
CA ARG A 109 20.81 4.16 0.02
C ARG A 109 20.89 3.88 -1.48
N VAL A 110 19.75 3.71 -2.16
CA VAL A 110 19.74 3.56 -3.63
C VAL A 110 20.22 4.86 -4.30
N HIS A 111 19.82 6.02 -3.76
CA HIS A 111 20.33 7.32 -4.25
C HIS A 111 21.82 7.54 -3.95
N ALA A 112 22.32 7.07 -2.80
CA ALA A 112 23.75 7.14 -2.50
C ALA A 112 24.60 6.17 -3.35
N ALA A 113 24.05 5.01 -3.75
CA ALA A 113 24.71 4.04 -4.61
C ALA A 113 24.71 4.44 -6.10
N ALA A 114 23.76 5.29 -6.53
CA ALA A 114 23.78 5.96 -7.82
C ALA A 114 24.72 7.19 -7.76
N GLY A 115 26.03 6.94 -7.66
CA GLY A 115 27.06 7.98 -7.53
C GLY A 115 27.11 9.00 -8.69
N PRO A 116 27.84 10.12 -8.52
CA PRO A 116 27.86 11.29 -9.42
C PRO A 116 28.66 11.08 -10.72
N GLY A 117 28.53 9.93 -11.38
CA GLY A 117 29.33 9.54 -12.56
C GLY A 117 28.56 9.41 -13.89
N ALA A 118 27.25 9.66 -13.92
CA ALA A 118 26.42 9.43 -15.12
C ALA A 118 25.72 10.69 -15.67
N ALA A 119 26.13 11.89 -15.23
CA ALA A 119 25.66 13.13 -15.83
C ALA A 119 26.35 13.34 -17.18
N ARG A 120 25.75 12.84 -18.26
CA ARG A 120 25.98 13.41 -19.59
C ARG A 120 25.44 14.84 -19.57
N ALA A 121 26.29 15.79 -19.96
CA ALA A 121 25.93 17.21 -20.07
C ALA A 121 24.71 17.38 -20.98
N GLY A 122 23.56 17.74 -20.41
CA GLY A 122 22.35 18.03 -21.15
C GLY A 122 21.02 17.84 -20.41
N ASP A 123 20.97 17.07 -19.32
CA ASP A 123 19.71 16.79 -18.64
C ASP A 123 19.38 17.83 -17.55
N PRO A 124 18.14 18.38 -17.52
CA PRO A 124 17.73 19.32 -16.49
C PRO A 124 17.58 18.61 -15.13
N PRO A 125 17.69 19.35 -14.00
CA PRO A 125 17.74 18.77 -12.67
C PRO A 125 16.32 18.45 -12.15
N ASP A 126 15.66 17.43 -12.70
CA ASP A 126 14.36 16.97 -12.20
C ASP A 126 14.41 15.51 -11.72
N GLY A 127 14.35 15.37 -10.40
CA GLY A 127 14.45 14.11 -9.67
C GLY A 127 13.21 13.22 -9.77
N HIS A 128 13.45 11.93 -9.54
CA HIS A 128 12.49 10.86 -9.22
C HIS A 128 11.62 10.28 -10.34
N VAL A 129 11.37 10.96 -11.45
CA VAL A 129 10.58 10.37 -12.56
C VAL A 129 11.38 9.32 -13.35
N HIS A 130 12.70 9.51 -13.47
CA HIS A 130 13.56 8.64 -14.29
C HIS A 130 13.99 7.33 -13.61
N ALA A 131 13.94 7.23 -12.27
CA ALA A 131 14.26 5.98 -11.58
C ALA A 131 13.18 4.90 -11.79
N HIS A 132 11.90 5.30 -11.78
CA HIS A 132 10.80 4.42 -12.19
C HIS A 132 10.80 4.19 -13.69
N GLY A 133 11.20 5.19 -14.48
CA GLY A 133 11.43 5.04 -15.92
C GLY A 133 12.39 3.89 -16.26
N HIS A 134 13.55 3.82 -15.61
CA HIS A 134 14.57 2.79 -15.91
C HIS A 134 14.20 1.37 -15.45
N LEU A 135 13.44 1.21 -14.36
CA LEU A 135 12.89 -0.10 -13.98
C LEU A 135 11.77 -0.51 -14.95
N LEU A 136 10.89 0.42 -15.35
CA LEU A 136 9.93 0.14 -16.42
C LEU A 136 10.64 -0.22 -17.73
N GLU A 137 11.64 0.54 -18.17
CA GLU A 137 12.33 0.34 -19.45
C GLU A 137 13.01 -1.03 -19.51
N ARG A 138 13.63 -1.49 -18.41
CA ARG A 138 14.20 -2.84 -18.30
C ARG A 138 13.17 -3.98 -18.32
N TRP A 139 11.94 -3.70 -17.87
CA TRP A 139 10.82 -4.66 -17.86
C TRP A 139 10.04 -4.65 -19.20
N PHE A 140 9.94 -3.52 -19.89
CA PHE A 140 9.25 -3.36 -21.18
C PHE A 140 10.02 -3.94 -22.38
N HIS A 141 11.32 -4.22 -22.24
CA HIS A 141 12.14 -4.82 -23.31
C HIS A 141 11.82 -6.29 -23.63
N GLY A 142 10.99 -6.97 -22.83
CA GLY A 142 10.48 -8.31 -23.14
C GLY A 142 8.96 -8.34 -23.05
N ALA A 143 8.28 -8.62 -24.17
CA ALA A 143 6.84 -8.81 -24.35
C ALA A 143 6.00 -8.98 -23.06
N LEU A 144 5.76 -7.90 -22.33
CA LEU A 144 4.92 -7.90 -21.15
C LEU A 144 3.47 -7.97 -21.61
N THR A 145 2.89 -9.16 -21.54
CA THR A 145 1.46 -9.29 -21.81
C THR A 145 0.65 -8.59 -20.71
N ALA A 146 -0.56 -8.16 -21.05
CA ALA A 146 -1.52 -7.62 -20.10
C ALA A 146 -1.71 -8.53 -18.86
N GLY A 147 -1.67 -9.85 -19.05
CA GLY A 147 -1.80 -10.83 -17.97
C GLY A 147 -0.61 -10.85 -17.03
N THR A 148 0.61 -10.79 -17.57
CA THR A 148 1.84 -10.70 -16.74
C THR A 148 1.80 -9.44 -15.86
N LEU A 149 1.33 -8.33 -16.40
CA LEU A 149 1.19 -7.08 -15.65
C LEU A 149 0.21 -7.21 -14.48
N VAL A 150 -0.93 -7.86 -14.70
CA VAL A 150 -1.91 -8.16 -13.64
C VAL A 150 -1.30 -8.97 -12.51
N VAL A 151 -0.54 -10.02 -12.85
CA VAL A 151 0.07 -10.92 -11.87
C VAL A 151 1.16 -10.22 -11.07
N VAL A 152 2.09 -9.55 -11.74
CA VAL A 152 3.23 -8.89 -11.08
C VAL A 152 2.77 -7.80 -10.12
N ILE A 153 1.82 -6.96 -10.56
CA ILE A 153 1.29 -5.89 -9.71
C ILE A 153 0.37 -6.48 -8.62
N GLY A 154 -0.45 -7.47 -8.97
CA GLY A 154 -1.42 -8.07 -8.06
C GLY A 154 -0.82 -8.95 -6.96
N ILE A 155 0.40 -9.47 -7.11
CA ILE A 155 1.03 -10.31 -6.08
C ILE A 155 1.72 -9.49 -4.97
N SER A 156 1.95 -8.19 -5.18
CA SER A 156 2.56 -7.32 -4.16
C SER A 156 1.57 -7.08 -3.00
N PRO A 157 1.78 -7.60 -1.78
CA PRO A 157 0.83 -7.38 -0.68
C PRO A 157 0.99 -6.00 -0.04
N CYS A 158 -0.11 -5.38 0.38
CA CYS A 158 -0.06 -4.17 1.18
C CYS A 158 0.24 -4.50 2.65
N ALA A 159 1.52 -4.46 3.02
CA ALA A 159 1.96 -4.77 4.38
C ALA A 159 1.35 -3.86 5.46
N LEU A 160 0.93 -2.64 5.08
CA LEU A 160 0.31 -1.65 5.97
C LEU A 160 -1.08 -2.06 6.48
N LEU A 161 -1.79 -2.92 5.74
CA LEU A 161 -3.12 -3.40 6.12
C LEU A 161 -3.05 -4.48 7.21
N VAL A 162 -2.01 -5.31 7.19
CA VAL A 162 -1.83 -6.45 8.10
C VAL A 162 -2.07 -6.08 9.58
N PRO A 163 -1.44 -5.04 10.14
CA PRO A 163 -1.64 -4.72 11.55
C PRO A 163 -3.03 -4.12 11.84
N ILE A 164 -3.67 -3.46 10.87
CA ILE A 164 -5.07 -2.97 11.00
C ILE A 164 -6.05 -4.15 11.06
N LEU A 165 -5.88 -5.16 10.21
CA LEU A 165 -6.70 -6.37 10.24
C LEU A 165 -6.48 -7.16 11.53
N PHE A 166 -5.24 -7.23 12.00
CA PHE A 166 -4.93 -7.86 13.29
C PHE A 166 -5.68 -7.18 14.45
N ALA A 167 -5.65 -5.85 14.52
CA ALA A 167 -6.40 -5.09 15.52
C ALA A 167 -7.91 -5.27 15.38
N ALA A 168 -8.44 -5.25 14.15
CA ALA A 168 -9.87 -5.46 13.89
C ALA A 168 -10.34 -6.87 14.29
N SER A 169 -9.48 -7.88 14.16
CA SER A 169 -9.77 -9.24 14.59
C SER A 169 -9.98 -9.36 16.11
N ALA A 170 -9.27 -8.55 16.90
CA ALA A 170 -9.42 -8.53 18.36
C ALA A 170 -10.72 -7.85 18.82
N VAL A 171 -11.25 -6.91 18.03
CA VAL A 171 -12.54 -6.25 18.30
C VAL A 171 -13.72 -7.18 17.95
N GLY A 172 -13.59 -7.97 16.88
CA GLY A 172 -14.55 -9.01 16.51
C GLY A 172 -14.75 -9.15 15.00
N ALA A 173 -15.42 -10.23 14.59
CA ALA A 173 -15.57 -10.60 13.18
C ALA A 173 -16.23 -9.51 12.32
N GLY A 174 -17.20 -8.76 12.86
CA GLY A 174 -17.85 -7.66 12.14
C GLY A 174 -16.91 -6.47 11.86
N ALA A 175 -16.01 -6.14 12.79
CA ALA A 175 -15.01 -5.09 12.60
C ALA A 175 -13.95 -5.50 11.58
N LEU A 176 -13.49 -6.75 11.66
CA LEU A 176 -12.56 -7.34 10.69
C LEU A 176 -13.16 -7.33 9.27
N LEU A 177 -14.41 -7.80 9.12
CA LEU A 177 -15.10 -7.83 7.83
C LEU A 177 -15.28 -6.42 7.27
N ALA A 178 -15.69 -5.46 8.09
CA ALA A 178 -15.84 -4.07 7.66
C ALA A 178 -14.50 -3.47 7.20
N ALA A 179 -13.42 -3.65 7.97
CA ALA A 179 -12.09 -3.16 7.60
C ALA A 179 -11.57 -3.80 6.31
N ALA A 180 -11.77 -5.11 6.13
CA ALA A 180 -11.38 -5.84 4.93
C ALA A 180 -12.16 -5.39 3.69
N LEU A 181 -13.49 -5.24 3.80
CA LEU A 181 -14.34 -4.75 2.71
C LEU A 181 -14.03 -3.29 2.37
N GLY A 182 -13.82 -2.45 3.39
CA GLY A 182 -13.42 -1.05 3.22
C GLY A 182 -12.12 -0.93 2.43
N PHE A 183 -11.10 -1.71 2.82
CA PHE A 183 -9.85 -1.81 2.07
C PHE A 183 -10.09 -2.27 0.62
N ALA A 184 -10.82 -3.37 0.44
CA ALA A 184 -11.06 -3.95 -0.88
C ALA A 184 -11.70 -2.95 -1.86
N LEU A 185 -12.80 -2.32 -1.41
CA LEU A 185 -13.55 -1.36 -2.22
C LEU A 185 -12.72 -0.09 -2.50
N CYS A 186 -12.03 0.44 -1.50
CA CYS A 186 -11.22 1.64 -1.65
C CYS A 186 -10.00 1.40 -2.56
N THR A 187 -9.30 0.28 -2.40
CA THR A 187 -8.13 -0.06 -3.22
C THR A 187 -8.54 -0.25 -4.68
N ILE A 188 -9.52 -1.11 -4.95
CA ILE A 188 -9.97 -1.38 -6.33
C ILE A 188 -10.56 -0.11 -6.96
N GLY A 189 -11.41 0.61 -6.21
CA GLY A 189 -12.03 1.84 -6.68
C GLY A 189 -11.01 2.93 -7.01
N THR A 190 -10.01 3.14 -6.15
CA THR A 190 -8.95 4.13 -6.37
C THR A 190 -8.08 3.73 -7.55
N MET A 191 -7.61 2.48 -7.61
CA MET A 191 -6.77 2.02 -8.72
C MET A 191 -7.48 2.16 -10.08
N VAL A 192 -8.73 1.69 -10.18
CA VAL A 192 -9.51 1.79 -11.43
C VAL A 192 -9.82 3.25 -11.75
N GLY A 193 -10.27 4.02 -10.76
CA GLY A 193 -10.62 5.43 -10.93
C GLY A 193 -9.45 6.27 -11.44
N VAL A 194 -8.29 6.16 -10.78
CA VAL A 194 -7.08 6.89 -11.16
C VAL A 194 -6.56 6.41 -12.52
N THR A 195 -6.54 5.10 -12.79
CA THR A 195 -6.15 4.58 -14.12
C THR A 195 -7.01 5.17 -15.23
N LEU A 196 -8.33 5.17 -15.06
CA LEU A 196 -9.26 5.67 -16.06
C LEU A 196 -9.13 7.18 -16.28
N VAL A 197 -9.03 7.94 -15.19
CA VAL A 197 -8.84 9.39 -15.23
C VAL A 197 -7.50 9.75 -15.90
N ALA A 198 -6.43 9.04 -15.55
CA ALA A 198 -5.12 9.24 -16.15
C ALA A 198 -5.09 8.81 -17.63
N ALA A 199 -5.72 7.69 -17.99
CA ALA A 199 -5.77 7.18 -19.36
C ALA A 199 -6.47 8.18 -20.31
N ARG A 200 -7.57 8.82 -19.87
CA ARG A 200 -8.44 9.67 -20.69
C ARG A 200 -7.93 11.06 -21.06
N GLY A 201 -6.81 11.54 -20.52
CA GLY A 201 -6.21 12.77 -21.08
C GLY A 201 -5.55 13.72 -20.11
N MET A 202 -5.36 13.38 -18.84
CA MET A 202 -4.46 14.20 -18.04
C MET A 202 -3.01 13.91 -18.48
N ARG A 203 -2.34 14.95 -19.01
CA ARG A 203 -0.87 15.00 -19.10
C ARG A 203 -0.37 14.57 -17.72
N ARG A 204 0.56 13.61 -17.69
CA ARG A 204 1.21 13.00 -16.52
C ARG A 204 0.69 13.58 -15.19
N LEU A 205 -0.17 12.83 -14.48
CA LEU A 205 -0.43 13.09 -13.06
C LEU A 205 0.89 12.89 -12.31
N ASP A 206 1.78 13.87 -12.42
CA ASP A 206 2.96 13.94 -11.61
C ASP A 206 2.48 14.49 -10.27
N LEU A 207 2.29 13.59 -9.32
CA LEU A 207 1.97 13.92 -7.94
C LEU A 207 3.27 13.84 -7.12
N PRO A 208 4.21 14.81 -7.28
CA PRO A 208 5.55 14.76 -6.69
C PRO A 208 5.53 14.61 -5.17
N PHE A 209 4.43 15.05 -4.52
CA PHE A 209 4.21 14.87 -3.10
C PHE A 209 3.96 13.40 -2.73
N PHE A 210 3.05 12.70 -3.43
CA PHE A 210 2.70 11.32 -3.11
C PHE A 210 3.81 10.34 -3.52
N THR A 211 4.56 10.64 -4.58
CA THR A 211 5.75 9.85 -4.94
C THR A 211 6.88 9.99 -3.92
N ARG A 212 7.10 11.18 -3.35
CA ARG A 212 8.19 11.41 -2.38
C ARG A 212 7.82 11.02 -0.95
N TYR A 213 6.56 11.21 -0.53
CA TYR A 213 6.16 11.05 0.86
C TYR A 213 5.08 9.99 1.09
N GLY A 214 4.53 9.35 0.05
CA GLY A 214 3.39 8.44 0.17
C GLY A 214 3.64 7.26 1.13
N ASP A 215 4.80 6.62 1.03
CA ASP A 215 5.17 5.52 1.92
C ASP A 215 5.38 5.97 3.37
N LEU A 216 5.91 7.18 3.57
CA LEU A 216 6.15 7.78 4.87
C LEU A 216 4.84 8.22 5.54
N ILE A 217 3.92 8.82 4.78
CA ILE A 217 2.58 9.20 5.21
C ILE A 217 1.78 7.96 5.60
N SER A 218 1.86 6.89 4.79
CA SER A 218 1.15 5.65 5.07
C SER A 218 1.67 4.98 6.34
N GLY A 219 3.00 4.95 6.55
CA GLY A 219 3.61 4.49 7.80
C GLY A 219 3.20 5.34 9.01
N ALA A 220 3.23 6.66 8.87
CA ALA A 220 2.80 7.59 9.92
C ALA A 220 1.32 7.40 10.29
N LEU A 221 0.46 7.15 9.31
CA LEU A 221 -0.97 6.89 9.54
C LEU A 221 -1.17 5.61 10.36
N VAL A 222 -0.47 4.53 10.00
CA VAL A 222 -0.51 3.26 10.76
C VAL A 222 0.01 3.45 12.19
N SER A 223 1.10 4.19 12.38
CA SER A 223 1.61 4.51 13.71
C SER A 223 0.64 5.36 14.53
N ALA A 224 0.00 6.36 13.93
CA ALA A 224 -0.99 7.21 14.59
C ALA A 224 -2.21 6.39 15.06
N VAL A 225 -2.66 5.43 14.26
CA VAL A 225 -3.75 4.51 14.63
C VAL A 225 -3.34 3.61 15.80
N GLY A 226 -2.11 3.08 15.77
CA GLY A 226 -1.56 2.32 16.91
C GLY A 226 -1.52 3.13 18.20
N LEU A 227 -1.07 4.38 18.13
CA LEU A 227 -1.01 5.28 19.28
C LEU A 227 -2.41 5.61 19.82
N LEU A 228 -3.37 5.89 18.92
CA LEU A 228 -4.77 6.16 19.27
C LEU A 228 -5.43 4.98 19.98
N LEU A 229 -5.10 3.75 19.61
CA LEU A 229 -5.56 2.54 20.29
C LEU A 229 -4.95 2.43 21.69
N MET A 230 -3.65 2.68 21.85
CA MET A 230 -3.00 2.67 23.17
C MET A 230 -3.62 3.70 24.12
N LEU A 231 -3.88 4.91 23.63
CA LEU A 231 -4.46 6.01 24.43
C LEU A 231 -5.93 5.76 24.83
N HIS A 232 -6.64 4.84 24.16
CA HIS A 232 -8.03 4.51 24.49
C HIS A 232 -8.19 3.24 25.34
N GLU A 233 -7.12 2.44 25.48
CA GLU A 233 -7.10 1.19 26.25
C GLU A 233 -6.54 1.38 27.68
N THR A 234 -6.17 2.62 28.07
CA THR A 234 -5.82 3.04 29.44
C THR A 234 -7.03 3.57 30.19
#